data_AF-A0A367GFS9-F1
#
_entry.id   AF-A0A367GFS9-F1
#
_cell.length_a   1.000
_cell.length_b   1.000
_cell.length_c   1.000
_cell.angle_alpha   90.00
_cell.angle_beta   90.00
_cell.angle_gamma   90.00
#
_symmetry.space_group_name_H-M   'P 1'
#
loop_
_entity.id
_entity.type
_entity.pdbx_description
1 polymer ?
#
loop_
_entity_poly.entity_id
_entity_poly.type
_entity_poly.pdbx_seq_one_letter_code
_entity_poly.pdbx_strand_id
1 'polypeptide(L)'
;MHEHYMAGKKHELLDSALYTQYESKGKHVHSVSLYLLGKALLPHFQQEIDKKLTAFLPHYSGWHDHNRDFLHTWFLTSMYHDFASCIEFGTIQANDSERHRSLAFHLGNHDIRYSIYGDYPYKTQNVPIRFSKELIENYFYYRACSGACEHGIIAGNLFFDRFVKTFLKATKENRFDEAGNWDGRDGNWNTDMIMYSAYIADAIICHNIWLGGPREEETYMSHGLTPLLWHIHPENKLSIRKYPLQFMLCLLDTIEPTKRFCKTHPDDLLKTHPDDLLKMHPYDILNKISIEEKCKDSKGFDIVWNESLETDDGNNGNSFKQWYTGIKNMPEWMDVTCEVKNHSIEIRWN
;
A
#
# COMPACT_ATOMS: atom_id res chain seq x y z
N MET A 1 -5.98 -15.50 -8.77
CA MET A 1 -4.69 -14.78 -8.83
C MET A 1 -4.09 -14.90 -10.22
N HIS A 2 -3.85 -16.11 -10.74
CA HIS A 2 -3.33 -16.32 -12.10
C HIS A 2 -4.19 -15.66 -13.20
N GLU A 3 -5.52 -15.81 -13.17
CA GLU A 3 -6.40 -15.14 -14.14
C GLU A 3 -6.33 -13.61 -14.06
N HIS A 4 -6.33 -13.02 -12.86
CA HIS A 4 -6.15 -11.57 -12.68
C HIS A 4 -4.76 -11.07 -13.11
N TYR A 5 -3.73 -11.92 -12.97
CA TYR A 5 -2.33 -11.64 -13.33
C TYR A 5 -2.09 -11.74 -14.84
N MET A 6 -2.71 -12.72 -15.52
CA MET A 6 -2.53 -12.97 -16.95
C MET A 6 -3.48 -12.13 -17.82
N ALA A 7 -4.72 -11.88 -17.39
CA ALA A 7 -5.66 -11.04 -18.12
C ALA A 7 -5.21 -9.58 -18.13
N GLY A 8 -5.17 -8.96 -19.32
CA GLY A 8 -4.74 -7.56 -19.51
C GLY A 8 -3.23 -7.34 -19.46
N LYS A 9 -2.40 -8.40 -19.61
CA LYS A 9 -0.93 -8.31 -19.67
C LYS A 9 -0.30 -7.56 -18.47
N LYS A 10 -0.88 -7.72 -17.28
CA LYS A 10 -0.50 -6.93 -16.09
C LYS A 10 0.90 -7.22 -15.56
N HIS A 11 1.51 -8.34 -15.93
CA HIS A 11 2.94 -8.57 -15.71
C HIS A 11 3.83 -7.51 -16.41
N GLU A 12 3.37 -6.88 -17.50
CA GLU A 12 4.10 -5.81 -18.17
C GLU A 12 4.25 -4.56 -17.29
N LEU A 13 3.40 -4.37 -16.29
CA LEU A 13 3.57 -3.28 -15.32
C LEU A 13 4.75 -3.54 -14.35
N LEU A 14 5.17 -4.80 -14.22
CA LEU A 14 6.37 -5.18 -13.47
C LEU A 14 7.63 -5.10 -14.34
N ASP A 15 7.50 -4.89 -15.65
CA ASP A 15 8.63 -4.75 -16.57
C ASP A 15 9.41 -3.47 -16.26
N SER A 16 10.51 -3.66 -15.54
CA SER A 16 11.40 -2.59 -15.11
C SER A 16 12.78 -3.16 -14.81
N ALA A 17 13.76 -2.26 -14.71
CA ALA A 17 15.10 -2.60 -14.24
C ALA A 17 15.11 -3.20 -12.82
N LEU A 18 14.02 -3.06 -12.05
CA LEU A 18 13.89 -3.61 -10.71
C LEU A 18 13.44 -5.08 -10.70
N TYR A 19 12.87 -5.60 -11.80
CA TYR A 19 12.19 -6.90 -11.78
C TYR A 19 13.10 -8.05 -11.31
N THR A 20 14.32 -8.16 -11.81
CA THR A 20 15.27 -9.22 -11.40
C THR A 20 15.62 -9.14 -9.91
N GLN A 21 15.72 -7.93 -9.36
CA GLN A 21 15.97 -7.74 -7.93
C GLN A 21 14.72 -8.02 -7.11
N TYR A 22 13.54 -7.61 -7.60
CA TYR A 22 12.26 -7.93 -6.98
C TYR A 22 12.00 -9.44 -6.95
N GLU A 23 12.22 -10.16 -8.05
CA GLU A 23 12.05 -11.61 -8.12
C GLU A 23 12.90 -12.33 -7.06
N SER A 24 14.14 -11.90 -6.85
CA SER A 24 15.06 -12.52 -5.89
C SER A 24 14.92 -12.04 -4.44
N LYS A 25 14.54 -10.78 -4.21
CA LYS A 25 14.59 -10.12 -2.89
C LYS A 25 13.29 -9.45 -2.45
N GLY A 26 12.25 -9.50 -3.26
CA GLY A 26 10.96 -8.86 -2.99
C GLY A 26 10.22 -9.50 -1.81
N LYS A 27 9.27 -8.75 -1.26
CA LYS A 27 8.44 -9.15 -0.11
C LYS A 27 7.28 -10.09 -0.53
N HIS A 28 7.57 -11.13 -1.32
CA HIS A 28 6.56 -11.98 -1.99
C HIS A 28 5.55 -12.65 -1.05
N VAL A 29 6.03 -13.24 0.04
CA VAL A 29 5.16 -13.93 1.03
C VAL A 29 4.21 -12.93 1.68
N HIS A 30 4.73 -11.76 2.04
CA HIS A 30 3.95 -10.68 2.60
C HIS A 30 2.90 -10.17 1.59
N SER A 31 3.29 -9.87 0.34
CA SER A 31 2.35 -9.41 -0.70
C SER A 31 1.23 -10.43 -0.96
N VAL A 32 1.53 -11.73 -1.00
CA VAL A 32 0.53 -12.78 -1.17
C VAL A 32 -0.38 -12.91 0.06
N SER A 33 0.19 -12.91 1.27
CA SER A 33 -0.57 -12.98 2.52
C SER A 33 -1.54 -11.79 2.64
N LEU A 34 -1.05 -10.58 2.38
CA LEU A 34 -1.83 -9.35 2.37
C LEU A 34 -2.96 -9.41 1.33
N TYR A 35 -2.67 -9.89 0.12
CA TYR A 35 -3.70 -10.06 -0.92
C TYR A 35 -4.82 -10.99 -0.46
N LEU A 36 -4.47 -12.16 0.10
CA LEU A 36 -5.45 -13.15 0.58
C LEU A 36 -6.27 -12.63 1.75
N LEU A 37 -5.63 -11.96 2.71
CA LEU A 37 -6.29 -11.30 3.83
C LEU A 37 -7.29 -10.25 3.36
N GLY A 38 -6.88 -9.37 2.45
CA GLY A 38 -7.79 -8.36 1.92
C GLY A 38 -8.86 -8.91 0.99
N LYS A 39 -8.65 -10.06 0.34
CA LYS A 39 -9.74 -10.79 -0.33
C LYS A 39 -10.80 -11.25 0.67
N ALA A 40 -10.37 -11.80 1.81
CA ALA A 40 -11.29 -12.28 2.85
C ALA A 40 -12.07 -11.13 3.49
N LEU A 41 -11.40 -10.02 3.79
CA LEU A 41 -11.99 -8.86 4.47
C LEU A 41 -12.56 -7.79 3.55
N LEU A 42 -12.51 -7.99 2.23
CA LEU A 42 -13.00 -7.02 1.24
C LEU A 42 -14.43 -6.51 1.52
N PRO A 43 -15.41 -7.35 1.95
CA PRO A 43 -16.77 -6.89 2.22
C PRO A 43 -16.87 -5.71 3.21
N HIS A 44 -15.91 -5.59 4.14
CA HIS A 44 -15.86 -4.50 5.13
C HIS A 44 -15.52 -3.12 4.52
N PHE A 45 -14.92 -3.10 3.32
CA PHE A 45 -14.42 -1.87 2.69
C PHE A 45 -15.18 -1.51 1.41
N GLN A 46 -15.85 -2.48 0.79
CA GLN A 46 -16.48 -2.33 -0.53
C GLN A 46 -17.37 -1.10 -0.64
N GLN A 47 -18.26 -0.88 0.33
CA GLN A 47 -19.20 0.24 0.26
C GLN A 47 -18.50 1.61 0.19
N GLU A 48 -17.48 1.84 1.01
CA GLU A 48 -16.78 3.12 1.03
C GLU A 48 -15.86 3.27 -0.19
N ILE A 49 -15.23 2.19 -0.66
CA ILE A 49 -14.45 2.19 -1.91
C ILE A 49 -15.37 2.52 -3.09
N ASP A 50 -16.51 1.84 -3.21
CA ASP A 50 -17.49 2.03 -4.28
C ASP A 50 -17.99 3.48 -4.35
N LYS A 51 -18.39 4.01 -3.19
CA LYS A 51 -18.82 5.40 -3.03
C LYS A 51 -17.73 6.37 -3.44
N LYS A 52 -16.47 6.08 -3.14
CA LYS A 52 -15.34 6.95 -3.52
C LYS A 52 -15.12 6.92 -5.02
N LEU A 53 -15.05 5.73 -5.63
CA LEU A 53 -14.83 5.55 -7.07
C LEU A 53 -15.94 6.21 -7.88
N THR A 54 -17.21 5.96 -7.54
CA THR A 54 -18.39 6.57 -8.17
C THR A 54 -18.34 8.11 -8.14
N ALA A 55 -17.73 8.71 -7.13
CA ALA A 55 -17.70 10.16 -6.97
C ALA A 55 -16.76 10.89 -7.95
N PHE A 56 -15.77 10.22 -8.54
CA PHE A 56 -14.80 10.88 -9.45
C PHE A 56 -14.60 10.18 -10.80
N LEU A 57 -15.11 8.96 -10.98
CA LEU A 57 -15.02 8.21 -12.24
C LEU A 57 -16.33 8.39 -13.05
N PRO A 58 -16.30 9.14 -14.17
CA PRO A 58 -17.52 9.51 -14.92
C PRO A 58 -18.31 8.32 -15.47
N HIS A 59 -17.63 7.24 -15.84
CA HIS A 59 -18.24 6.09 -16.50
C HIS A 59 -18.26 4.84 -15.61
N TYR A 60 -18.02 5.00 -14.30
CA TYR A 60 -17.86 3.90 -13.34
C TYR A 60 -18.93 2.81 -13.49
N SER A 61 -20.21 3.18 -13.48
CA SER A 61 -21.32 2.23 -13.58
C SER A 61 -21.36 1.43 -14.90
N GLY A 62 -20.69 1.92 -15.94
CA GLY A 62 -20.72 1.35 -17.30
C GLY A 62 -19.65 0.30 -17.55
N TRP A 63 -18.50 0.36 -16.86
CA TRP A 63 -17.40 -0.59 -17.04
C TRP A 63 -17.03 -1.37 -15.76
N HIS A 64 -17.49 -0.93 -14.59
CA HIS A 64 -17.17 -1.56 -13.32
C HIS A 64 -18.15 -2.72 -12.99
N ASP A 65 -17.71 -3.95 -13.18
CA ASP A 65 -18.34 -5.16 -12.67
C ASP A 65 -18.03 -5.30 -11.16
N HIS A 66 -18.85 -4.61 -10.35
CA HIS A 66 -18.81 -4.51 -8.89
C HIS A 66 -18.03 -5.62 -8.17
N ASN A 67 -18.34 -6.90 -8.37
CA ASN A 67 -17.68 -7.98 -7.63
C ASN A 67 -16.26 -8.32 -8.12
N ARG A 68 -15.99 -8.29 -9.43
CA ARG A 68 -14.67 -8.65 -9.99
C ARG A 68 -13.67 -7.51 -9.90
N ASP A 69 -14.16 -6.28 -9.91
CA ASP A 69 -13.31 -5.11 -10.03
C ASP A 69 -12.80 -4.57 -8.69
N PHE A 70 -13.49 -4.84 -7.57
CA PHE A 70 -12.90 -4.59 -6.24
C PHE A 70 -11.71 -5.51 -5.95
N LEU A 71 -11.82 -6.79 -6.31
CA LEU A 71 -10.69 -7.71 -6.16
C LEU A 71 -9.53 -7.32 -7.08
N HIS A 72 -9.83 -6.79 -8.27
CA HIS A 72 -8.81 -6.23 -9.15
C HIS A 72 -8.13 -4.99 -8.54
N THR A 73 -8.91 -4.07 -7.97
CA THR A 73 -8.42 -2.88 -7.26
C THR A 73 -7.48 -3.26 -6.13
N TRP A 74 -7.90 -4.24 -5.32
CA TRP A 74 -7.08 -4.75 -4.24
C TRP A 74 -5.84 -5.49 -4.73
N PHE A 75 -5.96 -6.27 -5.80
CA PHE A 75 -4.82 -6.94 -6.43
C PHE A 75 -3.74 -5.95 -6.86
N LEU A 76 -4.11 -4.88 -7.58
CA LEU A 76 -3.14 -3.86 -7.98
C LEU A 76 -2.52 -3.16 -6.76
N THR A 77 -3.34 -2.84 -5.77
CA THR A 77 -2.84 -2.17 -4.56
C THR A 77 -1.84 -3.06 -3.82
N SER A 78 -2.24 -4.28 -3.45
CA SER A 78 -1.41 -5.24 -2.69
C SER A 78 -0.17 -5.73 -3.45
N MET A 79 -0.23 -5.90 -4.77
CA MET A 79 0.93 -6.38 -5.53
C MET A 79 1.99 -5.30 -5.73
N TYR A 80 1.59 -4.04 -5.97
CA TYR A 80 2.53 -2.99 -6.34
C TYR A 80 3.07 -2.19 -5.16
N HIS A 81 2.40 -2.23 -3.99
CA HIS A 81 2.80 -1.40 -2.85
C HIS A 81 4.24 -1.64 -2.38
N ASP A 82 4.71 -2.88 -2.49
CA ASP A 82 6.05 -3.33 -2.09
C ASP A 82 6.95 -3.70 -3.28
N PHE A 83 6.51 -3.44 -4.52
CA PHE A 83 7.23 -3.85 -5.73
C PHE A 83 8.66 -3.30 -5.78
N ALA A 84 8.84 -2.05 -5.35
CA ALA A 84 10.15 -1.42 -5.33
C ALA A 84 10.94 -1.69 -4.03
N SER A 85 10.50 -2.55 -3.12
CA SER A 85 11.20 -2.83 -1.85
C SER A 85 12.67 -3.24 -2.03
N CYS A 86 13.01 -3.84 -3.16
CA CYS A 86 14.40 -4.17 -3.50
C CYS A 86 15.33 -2.95 -3.64
N ILE A 87 14.83 -1.73 -3.77
CA ILE A 87 15.65 -0.51 -3.79
C ILE A 87 16.14 -0.11 -2.39
N GLU A 88 15.59 -0.67 -1.32
CA GLU A 88 16.04 -0.37 0.04
C GLU A 88 17.50 -0.85 0.26
N PHE A 89 18.01 -1.77 -0.59
CA PHE A 89 19.37 -2.33 -0.54
C PHE A 89 20.46 -1.42 -1.11
N GLY A 90 20.60 -0.20 -0.59
CA GLY A 90 21.80 0.64 -0.80
C GLY A 90 21.69 1.71 -1.88
N THR A 91 20.47 2.15 -2.21
CA THR A 91 20.26 3.18 -3.23
C THR A 91 20.55 4.61 -2.73
N ILE A 92 20.52 4.84 -1.42
CA ILE A 92 20.85 6.13 -0.80
C ILE A 92 21.80 5.92 0.38
N GLN A 93 22.91 6.65 0.39
CA GLN A 93 23.85 6.71 1.51
C GLN A 93 23.74 8.04 2.26
N ALA A 94 24.09 8.05 3.54
CA ALA A 94 24.00 9.25 4.39
C ALA A 94 24.85 10.43 3.87
N ASN A 95 25.88 10.18 3.05
CA ASN A 95 26.76 11.18 2.44
C ASN A 95 26.46 11.45 0.96
N ASP A 96 25.32 11.00 0.44
CA ASP A 96 24.91 11.27 -0.93
C ASP A 96 24.69 12.77 -1.20
N SER A 97 24.83 13.15 -2.48
CA SER A 97 24.57 14.51 -2.92
C SER A 97 23.09 14.90 -2.73
N GLU A 98 22.83 16.20 -2.56
CA GLU A 98 21.46 16.76 -2.50
C GLU A 98 20.58 16.29 -3.67
N ARG A 99 21.16 16.22 -4.86
CA ARG A 99 20.47 15.71 -6.05
C ARG A 99 20.07 14.25 -5.88
N HIS A 100 20.96 13.40 -5.38
CA HIS A 100 20.67 11.97 -5.14
C HIS A 100 19.57 11.78 -4.09
N ARG A 101 19.46 12.66 -3.09
CA ARG A 101 18.38 12.59 -2.09
C ARG A 101 17.02 13.07 -2.58
N SER A 102 16.96 13.67 -3.77
CA SER A 102 15.70 14.18 -4.33
C SER A 102 14.87 13.07 -4.98
N LEU A 103 13.56 13.08 -4.75
CA LEU A 103 12.63 12.15 -5.42
C LEU A 103 12.78 12.23 -6.96
N ALA A 104 12.93 13.44 -7.50
CA ALA A 104 13.08 13.68 -8.93
C ALA A 104 14.25 12.90 -9.57
N PHE A 105 15.38 12.75 -8.87
CA PHE A 105 16.51 11.96 -9.34
C PHE A 105 16.14 10.49 -9.51
N HIS A 106 15.49 9.90 -8.52
CA HIS A 106 15.06 8.50 -8.58
C HIS A 106 13.99 8.28 -9.65
N LEU A 107 13.00 9.18 -9.76
CA LEU A 107 11.98 9.09 -10.80
C LEU A 107 12.61 9.17 -12.21
N GLY A 108 13.59 10.05 -12.40
CA GLY A 108 14.35 10.17 -13.65
C GLY A 108 15.11 8.90 -14.02
N ASN A 109 15.76 8.24 -13.05
CA ASN A 109 16.47 6.98 -13.27
C ASN A 109 15.56 5.84 -13.74
N HIS A 110 14.25 5.94 -13.50
CA HIS A 110 13.25 4.96 -13.92
C HIS A 110 12.48 5.36 -15.19
N ASP A 111 12.89 6.45 -15.87
CA ASP A 111 12.18 7.04 -17.02
C ASP A 111 10.68 7.28 -16.71
N ILE A 112 10.37 7.76 -15.51
CA ILE A 112 8.98 8.12 -15.15
C ILE A 112 8.62 9.45 -15.83
N ARG A 113 7.51 9.44 -16.57
CA ARG A 113 7.02 10.57 -17.38
C ARG A 113 5.64 11.04 -16.96
N TYR A 114 4.79 10.13 -16.48
CA TYR A 114 3.46 10.47 -15.98
C TYR A 114 3.45 10.49 -14.45
N SER A 115 2.82 11.49 -13.87
CA SER A 115 2.67 11.66 -12.42
C SER A 115 1.23 12.00 -12.07
N ILE A 116 0.74 11.48 -10.95
CA ILE A 116 -0.60 11.77 -10.43
C ILE A 116 -0.80 13.25 -10.07
N TYR A 117 0.32 13.98 -9.84
CA TYR A 117 0.32 15.40 -9.53
C TYR A 117 0.35 16.30 -10.77
N GLY A 118 0.58 15.74 -11.96
CA GLY A 118 0.67 16.47 -13.21
C GLY A 118 -0.59 16.35 -14.07
N ASP A 119 -0.44 16.80 -15.31
CA ASP A 119 -1.37 16.50 -16.39
C ASP A 119 -1.09 15.11 -16.97
N TYR A 120 -2.15 14.37 -17.26
CA TYR A 120 -2.10 13.07 -17.88
C TYR A 120 -3.35 12.84 -18.75
N PRO A 121 -3.28 11.93 -19.74
CA PRO A 121 -4.38 11.70 -20.66
C PRO A 121 -5.69 11.33 -19.96
N TYR A 122 -6.81 11.76 -20.51
CA TYR A 122 -8.17 11.43 -20.05
C TYR A 122 -8.49 11.85 -18.60
N LYS A 123 -7.70 12.76 -18.01
CA LYS A 123 -8.05 13.41 -16.74
C LYS A 123 -9.24 14.36 -16.96
N THR A 124 -10.43 13.95 -16.54
CA THR A 124 -11.65 14.75 -16.67
C THR A 124 -12.16 15.28 -15.33
N GLN A 125 -11.68 14.70 -14.22
CA GLN A 125 -12.06 15.05 -12.86
C GLN A 125 -10.85 15.08 -11.93
N ASN A 126 -11.01 15.69 -10.76
CA ASN A 126 -10.01 15.64 -9.71
C ASN A 126 -10.07 14.28 -8.99
N VAL A 127 -8.98 13.52 -9.08
CA VAL A 127 -8.77 12.31 -8.30
C VAL A 127 -8.56 12.73 -6.83
N PRO A 128 -9.13 12.01 -5.85
CA PRO A 128 -9.00 12.35 -4.43
C PRO A 128 -7.60 12.01 -3.90
N ILE A 129 -6.62 12.85 -4.24
CA ILE A 129 -5.22 12.77 -3.80
C ILE A 129 -5.11 13.23 -2.34
N ARG A 130 -4.45 12.44 -1.47
CA ARG A 130 -4.41 12.75 -0.03
C ARG A 130 -3.46 13.88 0.34
N PHE A 131 -2.23 13.83 -0.16
CA PHE A 131 -1.17 14.77 0.22
C PHE A 131 -0.63 15.51 -1.00
N SER A 132 -0.16 16.75 -0.78
CA SER A 132 0.41 17.55 -1.86
C SER A 132 1.72 16.95 -2.37
N LYS A 133 2.06 17.26 -3.62
CA LYS A 133 3.35 16.89 -4.24
C LYS A 133 4.53 17.30 -3.37
N GLU A 134 4.51 18.54 -2.87
CA GLU A 134 5.55 19.09 -2.01
C GLU A 134 5.71 18.28 -0.71
N LEU A 135 4.62 17.89 -0.07
CA LEU A 135 4.69 17.09 1.17
C LEU A 135 5.30 15.70 0.93
N ILE A 136 4.96 15.07 -0.21
CA ILE A 136 5.56 13.78 -0.60
C ILE A 136 7.05 13.93 -0.91
N GLU A 137 7.44 14.97 -1.64
CA GLU A 137 8.84 15.26 -1.97
C GLU A 137 9.66 15.54 -0.71
N ASN A 138 9.13 16.34 0.22
CA ASN A 138 9.75 16.63 1.50
C ASN A 138 9.91 15.36 2.36
N TYR A 139 8.90 14.49 2.39
CA TYR A 139 8.96 13.27 3.18
C TYR A 139 9.99 12.28 2.60
N PHE A 140 10.02 12.13 1.27
CA PHE A 140 11.05 11.34 0.61
C PHE A 140 12.45 11.86 0.94
N TYR A 141 12.67 13.17 0.85
CA TYR A 141 13.95 13.80 1.16
C TYR A 141 14.35 13.60 2.63
N TYR A 142 13.42 13.77 3.57
CA TYR A 142 13.64 13.48 5.00
C TYR A 142 14.15 12.04 5.23
N ARG A 143 13.51 11.05 4.59
CA ARG A 143 13.93 9.65 4.69
C ARG A 143 15.29 9.43 4.04
N ALA A 144 15.55 10.06 2.90
CA ALA A 144 16.84 10.02 2.22
C ALA A 144 17.98 10.60 3.07
N CYS A 145 17.74 11.68 3.81
CA CYS A 145 18.71 12.23 4.78
C CYS A 145 19.08 11.22 5.87
N SER A 146 18.17 10.31 6.22
CA SER A 146 18.40 9.22 7.17
C SER A 146 18.98 7.96 6.53
N GLY A 147 19.39 8.02 5.26
CA GLY A 147 19.92 6.88 4.51
C GLY A 147 18.86 5.86 4.08
N ALA A 148 17.58 6.23 4.07
CA ALA A 148 16.47 5.37 3.67
C ALA A 148 15.83 5.85 2.36
N CYS A 149 15.57 4.92 1.44
CA CYS A 149 14.84 5.21 0.20
C CYS A 149 13.41 4.69 0.34
N GLU A 150 12.40 5.57 0.31
CA GLU A 150 11.01 5.14 0.48
C GLU A 150 10.49 4.45 -0.77
N HIS A 151 10.51 3.11 -0.72
CA HIS A 151 10.18 2.28 -1.87
C HIS A 151 8.75 2.47 -2.34
N GLY A 152 7.77 2.61 -1.46
CA GLY A 152 6.39 2.73 -1.92
C GLY A 152 6.07 4.07 -2.59
N ILE A 153 6.80 5.15 -2.30
CA ILE A 153 6.69 6.40 -3.07
C ILE A 153 7.16 6.16 -4.52
N ILE A 154 8.28 5.46 -4.69
CA ILE A 154 8.79 5.08 -6.01
C ILE A 154 7.86 4.07 -6.68
N ALA A 155 7.38 3.07 -5.96
CA ALA A 155 6.51 2.01 -6.47
C ALA A 155 5.17 2.57 -6.99
N GLY A 156 4.54 3.50 -6.27
CA GLY A 156 3.29 4.12 -6.73
C GLY A 156 3.47 4.99 -7.97
N ASN A 157 4.57 5.76 -8.06
CA ASN A 157 4.89 6.53 -9.26
C ASN A 157 5.23 5.61 -10.46
N LEU A 158 6.00 4.55 -10.24
CA LEU A 158 6.28 3.51 -11.25
C LEU A 158 5.00 2.87 -11.76
N PHE A 159 4.13 2.42 -10.85
CA PHE A 159 2.85 1.79 -11.18
C PHE A 159 2.01 2.70 -12.07
N PHE A 160 1.80 3.95 -11.68
CA PHE A 160 1.01 4.89 -12.46
C PHE A 160 1.60 5.14 -13.84
N ASP A 161 2.89 5.45 -13.92
CA ASP A 161 3.57 5.73 -15.19
C ASP A 161 3.49 4.55 -16.16
N ARG A 162 3.76 3.34 -15.67
CA ARG A 162 3.69 2.13 -16.50
C ARG A 162 2.26 1.83 -16.90
N PHE A 163 1.29 2.04 -16.02
CA PHE A 163 -0.13 1.89 -16.36
C PHE A 163 -0.52 2.82 -17.52
N VAL A 164 -0.19 4.11 -17.45
CA VAL A 164 -0.50 5.07 -18.52
C VAL A 164 0.21 4.71 -19.82
N LYS A 165 1.50 4.36 -19.77
CA LYS A 165 2.25 3.95 -20.97
C LYS A 165 1.65 2.71 -21.63
N THR A 166 1.29 1.70 -20.84
CA THR A 166 0.67 0.47 -21.33
C THR A 166 -0.72 0.75 -21.92
N PHE A 167 -1.54 1.56 -21.24
CA PHE A 167 -2.83 1.99 -21.74
C PHE A 167 -2.69 2.66 -23.11
N LEU A 168 -1.84 3.68 -23.23
CA LEU A 168 -1.65 4.42 -24.49
C LEU A 168 -1.07 3.56 -25.60
N LYS A 169 -0.18 2.61 -25.28
CA LYS A 169 0.35 1.64 -26.24
C LYS A 169 -0.75 0.73 -26.76
N ALA A 170 -1.63 0.25 -25.89
CA ALA A 170 -2.74 -0.61 -26.25
C ALA A 170 -3.83 0.13 -27.04
N THR A 171 -4.02 1.44 -26.81
CA THR A 171 -5.15 2.22 -27.34
C THR A 171 -4.77 3.19 -28.48
N LYS A 172 -3.50 3.19 -28.92
CA LYS A 172 -2.85 4.21 -29.78
C LYS A 172 -3.60 4.66 -31.05
N GLU A 173 -4.51 3.85 -31.59
CA GLU A 173 -5.21 4.14 -32.87
C GLU A 173 -6.74 4.12 -32.72
N ASN A 174 -7.25 4.11 -31.50
CA ASN A 174 -8.65 3.75 -31.26
C ASN A 174 -9.52 4.94 -30.85
N ARG A 175 -10.77 4.89 -31.29
CA ARG A 175 -11.83 5.79 -30.80
C ARG A 175 -12.55 5.08 -29.67
N PHE A 176 -12.57 5.72 -28.51
CA PHE A 176 -13.44 5.31 -27.42
C PHE A 176 -14.88 5.70 -27.73
N ASP A 177 -15.83 4.91 -27.24
CA ASP A 177 -17.25 5.28 -27.30
C ASP A 177 -17.58 6.43 -26.32
N GLU A 178 -18.84 6.84 -26.28
CA GLU A 178 -19.32 7.91 -25.39
C GLU A 178 -19.19 7.55 -23.90
N ALA A 179 -19.14 6.25 -23.58
CA ALA A 179 -18.91 5.75 -22.23
C ALA A 179 -17.42 5.49 -21.94
N GLY A 180 -16.52 5.93 -22.83
CA GLY A 180 -15.09 5.78 -22.67
C GLY A 180 -14.57 4.37 -22.89
N ASN A 181 -15.38 3.43 -23.41
CA ASN A 181 -14.97 2.05 -23.64
C ASN A 181 -14.28 1.87 -24.99
N TRP A 182 -13.36 0.90 -25.02
CA TRP A 182 -12.77 0.35 -26.21
C TRP A 182 -12.60 -1.16 -26.07
N ASP A 183 -13.39 -1.91 -26.84
CA ASP A 183 -13.24 -3.36 -26.97
C ASP A 183 -12.18 -3.70 -28.02
N GLY A 184 -10.95 -3.89 -27.53
CA GLY A 184 -9.80 -4.22 -28.34
C GLY A 184 -9.56 -5.72 -28.49
N ARG A 185 -8.66 -6.07 -29.42
CA ARG A 185 -8.19 -7.46 -29.62
C ARG A 185 -7.54 -8.07 -28.37
N ASP A 186 -6.98 -7.24 -27.48
CA ASP A 186 -6.22 -7.64 -26.30
C ASP A 186 -6.99 -7.42 -24.97
N GLY A 187 -8.27 -7.04 -25.02
CA GLY A 187 -9.11 -6.77 -23.84
C GLY A 187 -9.91 -5.47 -23.95
N ASN A 188 -10.81 -5.27 -23.00
CA ASN A 188 -11.62 -4.06 -22.87
C ASN A 188 -10.85 -3.02 -22.03
N TRP A 189 -10.71 -1.81 -22.57
CA TRP A 189 -10.12 -0.66 -21.90
C TRP A 189 -11.15 0.44 -21.73
N ASN A 190 -11.14 1.10 -20.58
CA ASN A 190 -11.95 2.30 -20.34
C ASN A 190 -11.07 3.50 -19.99
N THR A 191 -11.40 4.69 -20.47
CA THR A 191 -10.65 5.93 -20.17
C THR A 191 -10.58 6.26 -18.67
N ASP A 192 -11.59 5.88 -17.89
CA ASP A 192 -11.62 6.00 -16.43
C ASP A 192 -10.48 5.23 -15.76
N MET A 193 -9.96 4.17 -16.39
CA MET A 193 -8.87 3.36 -15.85
C MET A 193 -7.61 4.20 -15.56
N ILE A 194 -7.41 5.32 -16.26
CA ILE A 194 -6.30 6.24 -15.96
C ILE A 194 -6.50 6.93 -14.60
N MET A 195 -7.65 7.56 -14.37
CA MET A 195 -7.94 8.21 -13.08
C MET A 195 -8.05 7.18 -11.94
N TYR A 196 -8.59 6.00 -12.23
CA TYR A 196 -8.62 4.86 -11.31
C TYR A 196 -7.21 4.40 -10.91
N SER A 197 -6.28 4.28 -11.87
CA SER A 197 -4.88 3.96 -11.56
C SER A 197 -4.19 5.06 -10.75
N ALA A 198 -4.51 6.34 -10.99
CA ALA A 198 -4.01 7.44 -10.17
C ALA A 198 -4.48 7.33 -8.71
N TYR A 199 -5.73 6.91 -8.47
CA TYR A 199 -6.26 6.67 -7.12
C TYR A 199 -5.56 5.52 -6.40
N ILE A 200 -5.26 4.42 -7.11
CA ILE A 200 -4.47 3.31 -6.57
C ILE A 200 -3.04 3.76 -6.25
N ALA A 201 -2.42 4.53 -7.16
CA ALA A 201 -1.07 5.07 -6.97
C ALA A 201 -0.98 6.00 -5.75
N ASP A 202 -1.98 6.85 -5.52
CA ASP A 202 -2.06 7.69 -4.32
C ASP A 202 -2.13 6.83 -3.05
N ALA A 203 -2.97 5.79 -3.02
CA ALA A 203 -3.04 4.87 -1.89
C ALA A 203 -1.70 4.18 -1.61
N ILE A 204 -0.98 3.75 -2.65
CA ILE A 204 0.36 3.16 -2.52
C ILE A 204 1.38 4.18 -2.00
N ILE A 205 1.45 5.38 -2.59
CA ILE A 205 2.39 6.42 -2.15
C ILE A 205 2.12 6.77 -0.68
N CYS A 206 0.87 7.05 -0.36
CA CYS A 206 0.50 7.54 0.97
C CYS A 206 0.60 6.46 2.05
N HIS A 207 0.55 5.16 1.73
CA HIS A 207 0.78 4.11 2.74
C HIS A 207 2.22 4.11 3.28
N ASN A 208 3.18 4.70 2.56
CA ASN A 208 4.57 4.85 3.02
C ASN A 208 4.81 6.16 3.78
N ILE A 209 3.79 7.00 3.93
CA ILE A 209 3.92 8.26 4.66
C ILE A 209 3.47 8.04 6.10
N TRP A 210 4.43 8.03 7.03
CA TRP A 210 4.16 7.86 8.44
C TRP A 210 3.63 9.14 9.08
N LEU A 211 2.46 9.06 9.72
CA LEU A 211 1.96 10.14 10.58
C LEU A 211 2.71 10.12 11.91
N GLY A 212 3.55 11.12 12.12
CA GLY A 212 4.42 11.25 13.29
C GLY A 212 3.65 11.69 14.54
N GLY A 213 4.15 11.28 15.70
CA GLY A 213 3.66 11.75 16.99
C GLY A 213 4.59 12.79 17.62
N PRO A 214 4.46 13.03 18.94
CA PRO A 214 5.29 14.00 19.65
C PRO A 214 6.80 13.73 19.57
N ARG A 215 7.22 12.49 19.28
CA ARG A 215 8.64 12.13 19.14
C ARG A 215 9.26 12.65 17.85
N GLU A 216 8.47 12.76 16.79
CA GLU A 216 8.93 13.19 15.47
C GLU A 216 8.78 14.71 15.25
N GLU A 217 8.17 15.43 16.18
CA GLU A 217 7.74 16.83 16.02
C GLU A 217 8.86 17.75 15.53
N GLU A 218 9.99 17.82 16.25
CA GLU A 218 11.11 18.69 15.89
C GLU A 218 11.63 18.39 14.48
N THR A 219 11.89 17.11 14.20
CA THR A 219 12.40 16.66 12.90
C THR A 219 11.40 16.95 11.79
N TYR A 220 10.12 16.61 11.97
CA TYR A 220 9.09 16.82 10.95
C TYR A 220 8.89 18.31 10.65
N MET A 221 8.87 19.16 11.67
CA MET A 221 8.77 20.61 11.47
C MET A 221 9.96 21.16 10.68
N SER A 222 11.18 20.70 10.97
CA SER A 222 12.39 21.13 10.24
C SER A 222 12.40 20.74 8.76
N HIS A 223 11.66 19.69 8.39
CA HIS A 223 11.53 19.18 7.03
C HIS A 223 10.21 19.59 6.34
N GLY A 224 9.41 20.50 6.91
CA GLY A 224 8.13 20.91 6.31
C GLY A 224 7.06 19.82 6.33
N LEU A 225 7.16 18.86 7.26
CA LEU A 225 6.26 17.71 7.44
C LEU A 225 5.23 17.91 8.54
N THR A 226 5.05 19.14 9.03
CA THR A 226 4.07 19.47 10.09
C THR A 226 2.68 18.88 9.83
N PRO A 227 2.12 18.86 8.60
CA PRO A 227 0.81 18.25 8.34
C PRO A 227 0.72 16.75 8.69
N LEU A 228 1.85 16.05 8.82
CA LEU A 228 1.90 14.64 9.17
C LEU A 228 1.91 14.39 10.69
N LEU A 229 1.95 15.43 11.53
CA LEU A 229 1.94 15.27 12.99
C LEU A 229 0.51 15.08 13.48
N TRP A 230 0.11 13.86 13.84
CA TRP A 230 -1.29 13.52 14.12
C TRP A 230 -1.86 14.23 15.37
N HIS A 231 -1.00 14.66 16.30
CA HIS A 231 -1.42 15.39 17.49
C HIS A 231 -1.61 16.89 17.24
N ILE A 232 -0.99 17.44 16.19
CA ILE A 232 -1.17 18.83 15.73
C ILE A 232 -2.28 18.91 14.68
N HIS A 233 -2.33 17.92 13.78
CA HIS A 233 -3.24 17.83 12.65
C HIS A 233 -4.09 16.55 12.71
N PRO A 234 -4.95 16.38 13.73
CA PRO A 234 -5.78 15.18 13.87
C PRO A 234 -6.76 14.97 12.71
N GLU A 235 -7.13 16.03 11.97
CA GLU A 235 -7.95 15.95 10.76
C GLU A 235 -7.31 15.14 9.63
N ASN A 236 -5.98 14.96 9.68
CA ASN A 236 -5.19 14.19 8.73
C ASN A 236 -5.06 12.72 9.11
N LYS A 237 -5.62 12.27 10.25
CA LYS A 237 -5.72 10.83 10.56
C LYS A 237 -6.40 10.08 9.41
N LEU A 238 -5.93 8.85 9.19
CA LEU A 238 -6.41 8.03 8.07
C LEU A 238 -7.83 7.54 8.36
N SER A 239 -8.77 7.94 7.51
CA SER A 239 -10.20 7.69 7.66
C SER A 239 -10.74 6.86 6.52
N ILE A 240 -11.53 5.82 6.83
CA ILE A 240 -12.17 4.96 5.82
C ILE A 240 -13.09 5.78 4.90
N ARG A 241 -13.75 6.83 5.41
CA ARG A 241 -14.65 7.68 4.63
C ARG A 241 -13.91 8.61 3.66
N LYS A 242 -12.71 9.07 4.04
CA LYS A 242 -11.91 10.00 3.23
C LYS A 242 -11.07 9.24 2.20
N TYR A 243 -10.35 8.21 2.62
CA TYR A 243 -9.38 7.47 1.81
C TYR A 243 -9.53 5.94 1.99
N PRO A 244 -10.66 5.34 1.56
CA PRO A 244 -11.01 3.96 1.90
C PRO A 244 -10.00 2.92 1.41
N LEU A 245 -9.43 3.09 0.22
CA LEU A 245 -8.46 2.15 -0.33
C LEU A 245 -7.14 2.19 0.46
N GLN A 246 -6.66 3.39 0.81
CA GLN A 246 -5.49 3.54 1.66
C GLN A 246 -5.77 3.02 3.08
N PHE A 247 -6.95 3.31 3.63
CA PHE A 247 -7.37 2.80 4.93
C PHE A 247 -7.31 1.28 4.98
N MET A 248 -7.89 0.62 3.97
CA MET A 248 -7.80 -0.83 3.81
C MET A 248 -6.34 -1.30 3.72
N LEU A 249 -5.51 -0.67 2.89
CA LEU A 249 -4.10 -1.04 2.75
C LEU A 249 -3.33 -0.93 4.08
N CYS A 250 -3.39 0.20 4.77
CA CYS A 250 -2.67 0.42 6.02
C CYS A 250 -3.18 -0.48 7.16
N LEU A 251 -4.49 -0.66 7.29
CA LEU A 251 -5.08 -1.54 8.31
C LEU A 251 -4.65 -2.99 8.09
N LEU A 252 -4.85 -3.49 6.86
CA LEU A 252 -4.56 -4.88 6.54
C LEU A 252 -3.06 -5.17 6.57
N ASP A 253 -2.22 -4.25 6.08
CA ASP A 253 -0.77 -4.37 6.21
C ASP A 253 -0.37 -4.43 7.70
N THR A 254 -0.93 -3.58 8.55
CA THR A 254 -0.60 -3.55 9.99
C THR A 254 -0.93 -4.86 10.70
N ILE A 255 -2.08 -5.47 10.40
CA ILE A 255 -2.53 -6.70 11.06
C ILE A 255 -1.95 -7.97 10.41
N GLU A 256 -1.39 -7.89 9.20
CA GLU A 256 -0.79 -9.02 8.48
C GLU A 256 0.39 -9.57 9.31
N PRO A 257 0.30 -10.82 9.80
CA PRO A 257 1.26 -11.29 10.79
C PRO A 257 2.58 -11.77 10.16
N THR A 258 2.57 -12.28 8.91
CA THR A 258 3.78 -12.91 8.35
C THR A 258 4.94 -11.93 8.26
N LYS A 259 4.73 -10.64 8.04
CA LYS A 259 5.83 -9.65 8.04
C LYS A 259 6.58 -9.51 9.38
N ARG A 260 5.99 -9.91 10.51
CA ARG A 260 6.60 -9.83 11.85
C ARG A 260 7.14 -11.17 12.33
N PHE A 261 6.45 -12.26 11.97
CA PHE A 261 6.79 -13.62 12.42
C PHE A 261 7.62 -14.42 11.40
N CYS A 262 7.47 -14.12 10.10
CA CYS A 262 8.30 -14.70 9.04
C CYS A 262 9.39 -13.71 8.64
N LYS A 263 10.64 -13.96 9.05
CA LYS A 263 11.77 -13.21 8.49
C LYS A 263 12.09 -13.73 7.08
N THR A 264 11.42 -13.16 6.08
CA THR A 264 11.75 -13.36 4.65
C THR A 264 12.58 -12.21 4.07
N HIS A 265 12.93 -11.19 4.86
CA HIS A 265 13.70 -10.05 4.36
C HIS A 265 15.22 -10.33 4.36
N PRO A 266 15.95 -10.00 3.30
CA PRO A 266 17.41 -10.06 3.29
C PRO A 266 18.10 -9.20 4.37
N ASP A 267 17.51 -8.08 4.79
CA ASP A 267 18.07 -7.28 5.92
C ASP A 267 17.96 -7.98 7.26
N ASP A 268 16.99 -8.88 7.42
CA ASP A 268 16.92 -9.71 8.61
C ASP A 268 18.04 -10.77 8.63
N LEU A 269 18.49 -11.22 7.45
CA LEU A 269 19.58 -12.18 7.30
C LEU A 269 20.97 -11.56 7.51
N LEU A 270 21.11 -10.25 7.28
CA LEU A 270 22.38 -9.52 7.45
C LEU A 270 22.60 -8.99 8.88
N LYS A 271 21.54 -8.91 9.69
CA LYS A 271 21.56 -8.28 11.03
C LYS A 271 21.44 -9.27 12.22
N THR A 272 21.41 -10.58 11.98
CA THR A 272 21.12 -11.57 13.04
C THR A 272 22.24 -12.60 13.22
N HIS A 273 22.43 -13.02 14.47
CA HIS A 273 23.34 -14.12 14.81
C HIS A 273 22.67 -15.44 14.37
N PRO A 274 23.43 -16.49 13.97
CA PRO A 274 22.86 -17.77 13.56
C PRO A 274 21.95 -18.46 14.59
N ASP A 275 21.99 -18.05 15.86
CA ASP A 275 21.15 -18.61 16.93
C ASP A 275 19.76 -17.94 17.03
N ASP A 276 19.52 -16.84 16.31
CA ASP A 276 18.20 -16.15 16.21
C ASP A 276 17.30 -16.75 15.09
N LEU A 277 17.64 -17.96 14.61
CA LEU A 277 17.08 -18.60 13.41
C LEU A 277 15.75 -19.35 13.62
N LEU A 278 15.03 -19.11 14.72
CA LEU A 278 13.70 -19.70 14.91
C LEU A 278 12.66 -18.91 14.10
N LYS A 279 12.20 -19.54 13.01
CA LYS A 279 11.15 -19.04 12.12
C LYS A 279 9.86 -19.80 12.41
N MET A 280 8.74 -19.09 12.51
CA MET A 280 7.45 -19.75 12.33
C MET A 280 7.14 -19.82 10.82
N HIS A 281 6.62 -20.95 10.34
CA HIS A 281 6.11 -20.98 8.97
C HIS A 281 4.81 -20.18 8.90
N PRO A 282 4.48 -19.56 7.75
CA PRO A 282 3.20 -18.86 7.56
C PRO A 282 2.00 -19.70 8.02
N TYR A 283 2.01 -21.00 7.74
CA TYR A 283 0.98 -21.94 8.20
C TYR A 283 0.82 -21.97 9.72
N ASP A 284 1.92 -22.03 10.47
CA ASP A 284 1.88 -22.12 11.94
C ASP A 284 1.33 -20.83 12.57
N ILE A 285 1.63 -19.68 11.96
CA ILE A 285 1.14 -18.38 12.41
C ILE A 285 -0.35 -18.24 12.11
N LEU A 286 -0.74 -18.54 10.87
CA LEU A 286 -2.12 -18.37 10.41
C LEU A 286 -3.09 -19.36 11.05
N ASN A 287 -2.61 -20.50 11.58
CA ASN A 287 -3.44 -21.40 12.40
C ASN A 287 -3.62 -20.93 13.85
N LYS A 288 -2.82 -19.95 14.29
CA LYS A 288 -2.88 -19.40 15.64
C LYS A 288 -3.58 -18.05 15.72
N ILE A 289 -3.98 -17.48 14.58
CA ILE A 289 -4.72 -16.22 14.48
C ILE A 289 -6.01 -16.48 13.72
N SER A 290 -7.12 -15.98 14.27
CA SER A 290 -8.42 -15.99 13.60
C SER A 290 -9.01 -14.59 13.59
N ILE A 291 -9.80 -14.31 12.55
CA ILE A 291 -10.59 -13.09 12.46
C ILE A 291 -12.06 -13.45 12.67
N GLU A 292 -12.70 -12.83 13.65
CA GLU A 292 -14.10 -13.06 13.99
C GLU A 292 -14.96 -11.82 13.65
N GLU A 293 -15.98 -12.01 12.83
CA GLU A 293 -16.92 -10.96 12.42
C GLU A 293 -18.12 -10.89 13.39
N LYS A 294 -17.86 -10.49 14.64
CA LYS A 294 -18.91 -10.37 15.67
C LYS A 294 -19.75 -9.09 15.55
N CYS A 295 -19.48 -8.24 14.56
CA CYS A 295 -20.12 -6.93 14.38
C CYS A 295 -21.40 -7.00 13.54
N LYS A 296 -22.55 -6.61 14.12
CA LYS A 296 -23.83 -6.55 13.41
C LYS A 296 -23.85 -5.54 12.25
N ASP A 297 -22.96 -4.56 12.24
CA ASP A 297 -22.90 -3.47 11.27
C ASP A 297 -21.72 -3.57 10.28
N SER A 298 -20.93 -4.66 10.34
CA SER A 298 -19.71 -4.87 9.52
C SER A 298 -18.65 -3.78 9.65
N LYS A 299 -18.71 -2.94 10.70
CA LYS A 299 -17.77 -1.83 10.91
C LYS A 299 -16.58 -2.20 11.80
N GLY A 300 -15.98 -3.33 11.50
CA GLY A 300 -14.92 -3.89 12.31
C GLY A 300 -14.90 -5.40 12.29
N PHE A 301 -13.88 -5.91 12.95
CA PHE A 301 -13.67 -7.34 13.19
C PHE A 301 -12.78 -7.51 14.43
N ASP A 302 -12.78 -8.73 14.97
CA ASP A 302 -11.94 -9.09 16.12
C ASP A 302 -10.78 -9.94 15.62
N ILE A 303 -9.58 -9.59 16.07
CA ILE A 303 -8.41 -10.44 15.89
C ILE A 303 -8.25 -11.23 17.17
N VAL A 304 -8.32 -12.55 17.06
CA VAL A 304 -8.15 -13.49 18.18
C VAL A 304 -6.91 -14.31 17.93
N TRP A 305 -6.12 -14.57 18.96
CA TRP A 305 -4.94 -15.43 18.84
C TRP A 305 -4.90 -16.50 19.94
N ASN A 306 -4.14 -17.56 19.66
CA ASN A 306 -3.79 -18.56 20.65
C ASN A 306 -2.72 -18.01 21.60
N GLU A 307 -2.89 -18.16 22.91
CA GLU A 307 -1.93 -17.73 23.95
C GLU A 307 -0.48 -18.19 23.68
N SER A 308 -0.31 -19.38 23.11
CA SER A 308 1.01 -19.89 22.74
C SER A 308 1.78 -18.95 21.79
N LEU A 309 1.07 -18.21 20.92
CA LEU A 309 1.68 -17.23 20.01
C LEU A 309 2.47 -16.12 20.74
N GLU A 310 2.14 -15.84 22.00
CA GLU A 310 2.82 -14.83 22.83
C GLU A 310 4.23 -15.25 23.23
N THR A 311 4.53 -16.55 23.16
CA THR A 311 5.79 -17.15 23.62
C THR A 311 6.50 -18.00 22.55
N ASP A 312 5.78 -18.40 21.50
CA ASP A 312 6.24 -19.35 20.48
C ASP A 312 7.17 -18.77 19.40
N ASP A 313 7.39 -17.46 19.36
CA ASP A 313 8.12 -16.83 18.25
C ASP A 313 9.63 -17.10 18.24
N GLY A 314 10.14 -17.88 19.20
CA GLY A 314 11.57 -18.25 19.31
C GLY A 314 12.51 -17.07 19.52
N ASN A 315 11.97 -15.85 19.65
CA ASN A 315 12.67 -14.58 19.72
C ASN A 315 12.27 -13.83 21.00
N ASN A 316 12.03 -14.59 22.08
CA ASN A 316 11.58 -14.12 23.40
C ASN A 316 10.31 -13.24 23.36
N GLY A 317 9.37 -13.47 22.44
CA GLY A 317 8.11 -12.73 22.34
C GLY A 317 8.21 -11.36 21.64
N ASN A 318 9.35 -11.04 21.03
CA ASN A 318 9.57 -9.73 20.39
C ASN A 318 8.71 -9.55 19.12
N SER A 319 8.54 -10.59 18.29
CA SER A 319 7.72 -10.51 17.08
C SER A 319 6.24 -10.35 17.42
N PHE A 320 5.74 -11.11 18.40
CA PHE A 320 4.38 -10.92 18.91
C PHE A 320 4.20 -9.51 19.47
N LYS A 321 5.11 -9.03 20.33
CA LYS A 321 5.03 -7.70 20.93
C LYS A 321 5.00 -6.60 19.88
N GLN A 322 5.81 -6.70 18.82
CA GLN A 322 5.82 -5.72 17.73
C GLN A 322 4.52 -5.72 16.93
N TRP A 323 4.03 -6.91 16.55
CA TRP A 323 2.75 -7.07 15.86
C TRP A 323 1.59 -6.50 16.71
N TYR A 324 1.48 -6.95 17.96
CA TYR A 324 0.49 -6.51 18.93
C TYR A 324 0.53 -4.99 19.16
N THR A 325 1.72 -4.43 19.37
CA THR A 325 1.88 -2.98 19.62
C THR A 325 1.49 -2.17 18.38
N GLY A 326 1.83 -2.66 17.18
CA GLY A 326 1.45 -2.01 15.93
C GLY A 326 -0.07 -1.88 15.80
N ILE A 327 -0.81 -2.96 16.10
CA ILE A 327 -2.28 -2.96 16.08
C ILE A 327 -2.83 -2.04 17.16
N LYS A 328 -2.35 -2.17 18.41
CA LYS A 328 -2.83 -1.40 19.56
C LYS A 328 -2.71 0.11 19.35
N ASN A 329 -1.66 0.57 18.66
CA ASN A 329 -1.37 1.99 18.47
C ASN A 329 -2.02 2.58 17.21
N MET A 330 -2.77 1.82 16.42
CA MET A 330 -3.48 2.36 15.24
C MET A 330 -4.35 3.59 15.53
N PRO A 331 -5.06 3.71 16.67
CA PRO A 331 -5.88 4.90 16.97
C PRO A 331 -5.08 6.22 17.04
N GLU A 332 -3.75 6.17 17.17
CA GLU A 332 -2.90 7.35 17.14
C GLU A 332 -2.95 8.04 15.77
N TRP A 333 -3.04 7.27 14.68
CA TRP A 333 -2.89 7.77 13.31
C TRP A 333 -4.01 7.35 12.34
N MET A 334 -4.91 6.45 12.74
CA MET A 334 -6.13 6.06 12.02
C MET A 334 -7.39 6.39 12.83
N ASP A 335 -8.49 6.66 12.14
CA ASP A 335 -9.83 6.81 12.72
C ASP A 335 -10.43 5.44 13.06
N VAL A 336 -9.80 4.73 14.00
CA VAL A 336 -10.23 3.44 14.52
C VAL A 336 -10.20 3.44 16.04
N THR A 337 -10.95 2.52 16.65
CA THR A 337 -10.75 2.13 18.05
C THR A 337 -10.14 0.74 18.11
N CYS A 338 -9.29 0.52 19.11
CA CYS A 338 -8.70 -0.79 19.41
C CYS A 338 -8.92 -1.11 20.88
N GLU A 339 -9.80 -2.07 21.17
CA GLU A 339 -10.06 -2.53 22.53
C GLU A 339 -9.37 -3.88 22.76
N VAL A 340 -8.44 -3.92 23.71
CA VAL A 340 -7.69 -5.13 24.05
C VAL A 340 -8.50 -5.95 25.06
N LYS A 341 -8.68 -7.23 24.76
CA LYS A 341 -9.27 -8.23 25.66
C LYS A 341 -8.30 -9.41 25.83
N ASN A 342 -8.70 -10.43 26.59
CA ASN A 342 -7.85 -11.59 26.81
C ASN A 342 -7.65 -12.37 25.49
N HIS A 343 -6.42 -12.36 24.99
CA HIS A 343 -6.00 -12.94 23.70
C HIS A 343 -6.82 -12.46 22.48
N SER A 344 -7.34 -11.23 22.52
CA SER A 344 -7.98 -10.61 21.36
C SER A 344 -7.86 -9.08 21.34
N ILE A 345 -7.98 -8.51 20.15
CA ILE A 345 -8.15 -7.06 19.94
C ILE A 345 -9.36 -6.84 19.05
N GLU A 346 -10.29 -6.02 19.52
CA GLU A 346 -11.42 -5.56 18.73
C GLU A 346 -11.04 -4.28 17.98
N ILE A 347 -11.15 -4.31 16.65
CA ILE A 347 -10.91 -3.14 15.80
C ILE A 347 -12.25 -2.66 15.28
N ARG A 348 -12.56 -1.37 15.46
CA ARG A 348 -13.80 -0.74 14.97
C ARG A 348 -13.51 0.58 14.28
N TRP A 349 -14.38 0.99 13.36
CA TRP A 349 -14.37 2.32 12.73
C TRP A 349 -15.80 2.81 12.50
N ASN A 350 -15.97 4.10 12.21
CA ASN A 350 -17.29 4.73 12.09
C ASN A 350 -17.74 5.02 10.66
#